data_AF-A0A7X1X123-F1
#
_entry.id   AF-A0A7X1X123-F1
#
_cell.length_a   1.000
_cell.length_b   1.000
_cell.length_c   1.000
_cell.angle_alpha   90.00
_cell.angle_beta   90.00
_cell.angle_gamma   90.00
#
_symmetry.space_group_name_H-M   'P 1'
#
loop_
_entity.id
_entity.type
_entity.pdbx_description
1 polymer ?
#
loop_
_entity_poly.entity_id
_entity_poly.type
_entity_poly.pdbx_seq_one_letter_code
_entity_poly.pdbx_strand_id
1 'polypeptide(L)' 'GTLSGPQRSQLGSLLEITEGGKHPIELPGGETRRFLEDGDEIILRARCAREGFVSIGFGECRGKVVAAL' A
#
# COMPACT_ATOMS: atom_id res chain seq x y z
N GLY A 1 -8.90 -0.07 -12.10
CA GLY A 1 -7.84 -1.09 -12.01
C GLY A 1 -6.76 -0.61 -11.05
N THR A 2 -5.75 -1.43 -10.78
CA THR A 2 -4.59 -1.06 -9.96
C THR A 2 -3.88 0.16 -10.54
N LEU A 3 -3.51 1.13 -9.70
CA LEU A 3 -2.78 2.34 -10.10
C LEU A 3 -1.30 2.13 -9.85
N SER A 4 -0.52 1.96 -10.92
CA SER A 4 0.94 1.77 -10.85
C SER A 4 1.66 2.82 -11.69
N GLY A 5 2.64 3.49 -11.08
CA GLY A 5 3.53 4.44 -11.75
C GLY A 5 4.83 3.80 -12.23
N PRO A 6 5.65 4.55 -13.00
CA PRO A 6 6.90 4.04 -13.57
C PRO A 6 8.01 3.75 -12.53
N GLN A 7 7.96 4.36 -11.35
CA GLN A 7 8.95 4.10 -10.29
C GLN A 7 8.53 2.94 -9.39
N ARG A 8 9.51 2.19 -8.84
CA ARG A 8 9.25 1.07 -7.93
C ARG A 8 8.39 1.45 -6.72
N SER A 9 8.57 2.66 -6.18
CA SER A 9 7.78 3.20 -5.07
C SER A 9 6.34 3.58 -5.43
N GLN A 10 5.97 3.51 -6.71
CA GLN A 10 4.65 3.85 -7.22
C GLN A 10 3.86 2.61 -7.69
N LEU A 11 4.37 1.40 -7.49
CA LEU A 11 3.66 0.17 -7.83
C LEU A 11 2.46 -0.01 -6.91
N GLY A 12 1.31 -0.39 -7.47
CA GLY A 12 0.02 -0.36 -6.78
C GLY A 12 -0.38 -1.65 -6.07
N SER A 13 0.47 -2.70 -6.09
CA SER A 13 0.18 -3.97 -5.43
C SER A 13 1.43 -4.65 -4.88
N LEU A 14 1.26 -5.48 -3.83
CA LEU A 14 2.33 -6.31 -3.31
C LEU A 14 2.85 -7.31 -4.35
N LEU A 15 1.97 -7.79 -5.25
CA LEU A 15 2.38 -8.66 -6.36
C LEU A 15 3.45 -8.01 -7.22
N GLU A 16 3.27 -6.75 -7.60
CA GLU A 16 4.23 -5.99 -8.39
C GLU A 16 5.47 -5.63 -7.57
N ILE A 17 5.29 -5.10 -6.35
CA ILE A 17 6.38 -4.64 -5.48
C ILE A 17 7.37 -5.77 -5.17
N THR A 18 6.84 -6.98 -4.97
CA THR A 18 7.62 -8.18 -4.61
C THR A 18 7.99 -9.06 -5.79
N GLU A 19 7.63 -8.66 -7.02
CA GLU A 19 7.87 -9.41 -8.26
C GLU A 19 7.35 -10.85 -8.19
N GLY A 20 6.07 -11.00 -7.81
CA GLY A 20 5.47 -12.33 -7.62
C GLY A 20 5.95 -13.01 -6.33
N GLY A 21 6.31 -12.23 -5.32
CA GLY A 21 6.84 -12.76 -4.05
C GLY A 21 8.29 -13.22 -4.12
N LYS A 22 9.06 -12.91 -5.17
CA LYS A 22 10.50 -13.22 -5.24
C LYS A 22 11.33 -12.35 -4.29
N HIS A 23 10.98 -11.08 -4.18
CA HIS A 23 11.69 -10.10 -3.37
C HIS A 23 10.78 -9.57 -2.25
N PRO A 24 11.07 -9.87 -0.97
CA PRO A 24 10.26 -9.34 0.12
C PRO A 24 10.46 -7.83 0.26
N ILE A 25 9.48 -7.16 0.87
CA ILE A 25 9.64 -5.80 1.39
C ILE A 25 9.99 -5.83 2.86
N GLU A 26 10.79 -4.88 3.29
CA GLU A 26 11.08 -4.61 4.71
C GLU A 26 10.19 -3.45 5.17
N LEU A 27 9.47 -3.67 6.27
CA LEU A 27 8.65 -2.66 6.92
C LEU A 27 9.49 -1.90 7.94
N PRO A 28 9.10 -0.65 8.32
CA PRO A 28 9.87 0.14 9.27
C PRO A 28 10.12 -0.52 10.64
N GLY A 29 9.31 -1.51 11.03
CA GLY A 29 9.50 -2.29 12.26
C GLY A 29 10.52 -3.44 12.16
N GLY A 30 11.17 -3.63 11.00
CA GLY A 30 12.09 -4.74 10.74
C GLY A 30 11.39 -6.04 10.29
N GLU A 31 10.06 -6.06 10.28
CA GLU A 31 9.27 -7.14 9.71
C GLU A 31 9.44 -7.19 8.19
N THR A 32 9.26 -8.38 7.59
CA THR A 32 9.24 -8.52 6.14
C THR A 32 7.90 -9.08 5.65
N ARG A 33 7.51 -8.70 4.43
CA ARG A 33 6.29 -9.22 3.77
C ARG A 33 6.57 -9.56 2.32
N ARG A 34 5.88 -10.59 1.83
CA ARG A 34 5.76 -10.90 0.39
C ARG A 34 4.34 -10.60 -0.10
N PHE A 35 3.36 -11.06 0.66
CA PHE A 35 1.94 -10.75 0.53
C PHE A 35 1.39 -10.35 1.90
N LEU A 36 0.09 -10.09 1.97
CA LEU A 36 -0.58 -9.83 3.24
C LEU A 36 -0.64 -11.11 4.08
N GLU A 37 -0.43 -10.95 5.37
CA GLU A 37 -0.59 -11.98 6.39
C GLU A 37 -1.79 -11.65 7.30
N ASP A 38 -2.28 -12.64 8.03
CA ASP A 38 -3.38 -12.45 8.97
C ASP A 38 -3.02 -11.41 10.02
N GLY A 39 -3.91 -10.45 10.23
CA GLY A 39 -3.68 -9.33 11.14
C GLY A 39 -3.08 -8.09 10.48
N ASP A 40 -2.55 -8.19 9.26
CA ASP A 40 -2.09 -7.02 8.52
C ASP A 40 -3.25 -6.05 8.24
N GLU A 41 -2.94 -4.76 8.31
CA GLU A 41 -3.89 -3.69 8.06
C GLU A 41 -3.36 -2.76 6.97
N ILE A 42 -4.20 -2.52 5.95
CA ILE A 42 -3.88 -1.65 4.83
C ILE A 42 -4.76 -0.41 4.89
N ILE A 43 -4.11 0.75 4.78
CA ILE A 43 -4.75 2.06 4.78
C ILE A 43 -4.33 2.78 3.50
N LEU A 44 -5.29 3.00 2.59
CA LEU A 44 -5.10 3.82 1.41
C LEU A 44 -5.55 5.25 1.70
N ARG A 45 -4.70 6.22 1.35
CA ARG A 45 -4.97 7.66 1.49
C ARG A 45 -4.67 8.37 0.18
N ALA A 46 -5.48 9.37 -0.15
CA ALA A 46 -5.26 10.22 -1.31
C ALA A 46 -5.64 11.68 -1.00
N ARG A 47 -4.92 12.61 -1.62
CA ARG A 47 -5.23 14.04 -1.55
C ARG A 47 -4.85 14.75 -2.85
N CYS A 48 -5.62 15.76 -3.22
CA CYS A 48 -5.22 16.76 -4.20
C CYS A 48 -4.58 17.94 -3.45
N ALA A 49 -3.41 18.37 -3.90
CA ALA A 49 -2.68 19.50 -3.33
C ALA A 49 -2.23 20.46 -4.43
N ARG A 50 -2.36 21.77 -4.18
CA ARG A 50 -1.89 22.85 -5.03
C ARG A 50 -1.38 23.98 -4.15
N GLU A 51 -0.24 24.55 -4.50
CA GLU A 51 0.35 25.67 -3.75
C GLU A 51 -0.61 26.87 -3.67
N GLY A 52 -0.73 27.46 -2.49
CA GLY A 52 -1.64 28.57 -2.21
C GLY A 52 -3.11 28.17 -1.99
N PHE A 53 -3.46 26.89 -2.09
CA PHE A 53 -4.82 26.40 -1.86
C PHE A 53 -4.86 25.36 -0.73
N VAL A 54 -6.02 25.25 -0.07
CA VAL A 54 -6.26 24.15 0.87
C VAL A 54 -6.28 22.81 0.14
N SER A 55 -5.75 21.76 0.78
CA SER A 55 -5.76 20.41 0.21
C SER A 55 -7.15 19.78 0.31
N ILE A 56 -7.53 18.99 -0.70
CA ILE A 56 -8.77 18.20 -0.71
C ILE A 56 -8.40 16.74 -0.52
N GLY A 57 -8.81 16.16 0.62
CA GLY A 57 -8.53 14.77 0.97
C GLY A 57 -9.72 13.85 0.73
N PHE A 58 -9.44 12.57 0.48
CA PHE A 58 -10.46 11.52 0.32
C PHE A 58 -10.75 10.76 1.63
N GLY A 59 -10.05 11.08 2.72
CA GLY A 59 -10.09 10.29 3.95
C GLY A 59 -9.27 9.01 3.84
N GLU A 60 -9.71 7.96 4.53
CA GLU A 60 -9.08 6.65 4.57
C GLU A 60 -9.98 5.57 3.96
N CYS A 61 -9.39 4.72 3.12
CA CYS A 61 -9.95 3.41 2.81
C CYS A 61 -9.10 2.36 3.55
N ARG A 62 -9.70 1.68 4.53
CA ARG A 62 -9.00 0.81 5.47
C ARG A 62 -9.59 -0.59 5.47
N GLY A 63 -8.73 -1.60 5.55
CA GLY A 63 -9.14 -2.99 5.72
C GLY A 63 -8.09 -3.78 6.49
N LYS A 64 -8.54 -4.72 7.33
CA LYS A 64 -7.70 -5.65 8.08
C LYS A 64 -7.93 -7.06 7.57
N VAL A 65 -6.85 -7.80 7.33
CA VAL A 65 -6.90 -9.22 6.99
C VAL A 65 -7.21 -10.01 8.25
N VAL A 66 -8.25 -10.83 8.19
CA VAL A 66 -8.62 -11.77 9.25
C VAL A 66 -8.32 -13.19 8.77
N ALA A 67 -8.00 -14.06 9.72
CA ALA A 67 -7.77 -15.46 9.44
C ALA A 67 -8.96 -16.10 8.71
N ALA A 68 -8.65 -17.05 7.84
CA ALA A 68 -9.64 -17.90 7.22
C ALA A 68 -10.42 -18.71 8.28
N LEU A 69 -11.66 -19.08 7.94
CA LEU A 69 -12.54 -19.91 8.78
C LEU A 69 -12.21 -21.40 8.70
#